data_AF-W7YEZ5-F1
#
_entry.id   AF-W7YEZ5-F1
#
_cell.length_a   1.000
_cell.length_b   1.000
_cell.length_c   1.000
_cell.angle_alpha   90.00
_cell.angle_beta   90.00
_cell.angle_gamma   90.00
#
_symmetry.space_group_name_H-M   'P 1'
#
loop_
_entity.id
_entity.type
_entity.pdbx_description
1 polymer ?
#
loop_
_entity_poly.entity_id
_entity_poly.type
_entity_poly.pdbx_seq_one_letter_code
_entity_poly.pdbx_strand_id
1 'polypeptide(L)'
;MEHEDKRMLPLSHEEVESDGIYTNEWGGTETLHRGQTFPADPVMGVTEWKLSELSYDTHVEGRTDARLIPKKNDTDKEGKITHPRRQT
;
A
#
# COMPACT_ATOMS: atom_id res chain seq x y z
N MET A 1 -18.29 -7.31 18.74
CA MET A 1 -18.95 -7.83 17.53
C MET A 1 -17.88 -7.77 16.46
N GLU A 2 -17.25 -8.92 16.21
CA GLU A 2 -16.27 -9.11 15.14
C GLU A 2 -17.00 -8.78 13.83
N HIS A 3 -16.64 -7.69 13.16
CA HIS A 3 -17.05 -7.45 11.79
C HIS A 3 -16.15 -8.31 10.90
N GLU A 4 -16.29 -9.63 10.97
CA GLU A 4 -15.64 -10.54 10.02
C GLU A 4 -16.12 -10.12 8.63
N ASP A 5 -15.18 -9.59 7.86
CA ASP A 5 -15.35 -9.05 6.52
C ASP A 5 -16.23 -9.96 5.66
N LYS A 6 -17.50 -9.57 5.47
CA LYS A 6 -18.40 -10.13 4.44
C LYS A 6 -17.98 -9.68 3.04
N ARG A 7 -16.68 -9.71 2.74
CA ARG A 7 -16.18 -9.44 1.40
C ARG A 7 -16.19 -10.76 0.66
N MET A 8 -17.00 -10.84 -0.39
CA MET A 8 -16.92 -11.96 -1.33
C MET A 8 -15.56 -11.90 -2.00
N LEU A 9 -14.91 -13.06 -2.12
CA LEU A 9 -13.64 -13.16 -2.85
C LEU A 9 -13.93 -12.99 -4.35
N PRO A 10 -13.01 -12.36 -5.10
CA PRO A 10 -13.12 -12.33 -6.55
C PRO A 10 -13.02 -13.74 -7.13
N LEU A 11 -13.77 -13.96 -8.20
CA LEU A 11 -13.83 -15.19 -8.97
C LEU A 11 -12.94 -15.12 -10.21
N SER A 12 -12.61 -16.28 -10.73
CA SER A 12 -11.98 -16.42 -12.05
C SER A 12 -12.78 -15.66 -13.13
N HIS A 13 -12.09 -15.01 -14.06
CA HIS A 13 -12.63 -14.09 -15.07
C HIS A 13 -13.01 -12.68 -14.59
N GLU A 14 -12.94 -12.37 -13.29
CA GLU A 14 -13.06 -10.99 -12.83
C GLU A 14 -11.75 -10.20 -13.02
N GLU A 15 -11.86 -8.87 -13.00
CA GLU A 15 -10.72 -7.97 -13.10
C GLU A 15 -10.01 -7.84 -11.74
N VAL A 16 -8.69 -7.89 -11.76
CA VAL A 16 -7.82 -7.76 -10.59
C VAL A 16 -7.79 -6.29 -10.16
N GLU A 17 -8.25 -6.00 -8.95
CA GLU A 17 -8.33 -4.62 -8.44
C GLU A 17 -6.99 -4.05 -7.96
N SER A 18 -6.01 -4.89 -7.62
CA SER A 18 -4.76 -4.46 -7.00
C SER A 18 -3.59 -5.37 -7.38
N ASP A 19 -2.39 -4.82 -7.44
CA ASP A 19 -1.18 -5.58 -7.72
C ASP A 19 -0.78 -6.42 -6.51
N GLY A 20 -0.58 -7.71 -6.67
CA GLY A 20 -0.25 -8.57 -5.54
C GLY A 20 -0.11 -10.04 -5.87
N ILE A 21 0.17 -10.82 -4.85
CA ILE A 21 0.16 -12.28 -4.91
C ILE A 21 -1.21 -12.74 -4.43
N TYR A 22 -1.91 -13.46 -5.29
CA TYR A 22 -3.20 -14.05 -5.01
C TYR A 22 -3.07 -15.57 -4.87
N THR A 23 -3.88 -16.15 -3.99
CA THR A 23 -3.94 -17.60 -3.76
C THR A 23 -5.32 -18.10 -4.13
N ASN A 24 -5.40 -19.15 -4.94
CA ASN A 24 -6.65 -19.81 -5.30
C ASN A 24 -7.09 -20.82 -4.23
N GLU A 25 -8.29 -21.38 -4.40
CA GLU A 25 -8.86 -22.37 -3.48
C GLU A 25 -8.04 -23.67 -3.32
N TRP A 26 -7.24 -24.04 -4.31
CA TRP A 26 -6.33 -25.21 -4.21
C TRP A 26 -5.03 -24.86 -3.46
N GLY A 27 -4.77 -23.59 -3.18
CA GLY A 27 -3.52 -23.13 -2.57
C GLY A 27 -2.41 -22.83 -3.59
N GLY A 28 -2.74 -22.73 -4.88
CA GLY A 28 -1.84 -22.21 -5.91
C GLY A 28 -1.72 -20.69 -5.80
N THR A 29 -0.49 -20.19 -5.80
CA THR A 29 -0.18 -18.76 -5.71
C THR A 29 0.22 -18.19 -7.06
N GLU A 30 -0.27 -17.01 -7.40
CA GLU A 30 0.05 -16.33 -8.64
C GLU A 30 0.19 -14.83 -8.42
N THR A 31 1.20 -14.22 -9.05
CA THR A 31 1.40 -12.78 -9.03
C THR A 31 0.54 -12.16 -10.11
N LEU A 32 -0.46 -11.38 -9.70
CA LEU A 32 -1.38 -10.71 -10.60
C LEU A 32 -1.27 -9.20 -10.45
N HIS A 33 -1.42 -8.52 -11.57
CA HIS A 33 -1.35 -7.07 -11.65
C HIS A 33 -2.74 -6.46 -11.79
N ARG A 34 -2.91 -5.22 -11.32
CA ARG A 34 -4.18 -4.52 -11.46
C ARG A 34 -4.58 -4.41 -12.93
N GLY A 35 -5.83 -4.72 -13.24
CA GLY A 35 -6.38 -4.73 -14.60
C GLY A 35 -6.14 -6.04 -15.36
N GLN A 36 -5.43 -7.01 -14.78
CA GLN A 36 -5.41 -8.38 -15.31
C GLN A 36 -6.72 -9.10 -14.98
N THR A 37 -6.92 -10.26 -15.58
CA THR A 37 -8.07 -11.12 -15.32
C THR A 37 -7.63 -12.33 -14.52
N PHE A 38 -8.39 -12.71 -13.49
CA PHE A 38 -8.11 -13.92 -12.72
C PHE A 38 -8.18 -15.16 -13.63
N PRO A 39 -7.11 -15.97 -13.71
CA PRO A 39 -7.12 -17.15 -14.55
C PRO A 39 -8.07 -18.21 -13.99
N ALA A 40 -8.72 -18.93 -14.91
CA ALA A 40 -9.53 -20.08 -14.56
C ALA A 40 -8.67 -21.32 -14.40
N ASP A 41 -9.00 -22.17 -13.43
CA ASP A 41 -8.32 -23.45 -13.24
C ASP A 41 -8.80 -24.46 -14.29
N PRO A 42 -7.90 -25.19 -14.98
CA PRO A 42 -8.31 -26.17 -16.00
C PRO A 42 -9.14 -27.35 -15.46
N VAL A 43 -9.00 -27.67 -14.17
CA VAL A 43 -9.67 -28.80 -13.50
C VAL A 43 -10.94 -28.34 -12.79
N MET A 44 -10.89 -27.23 -12.06
CA MET A 44 -12.03 -26.72 -11.27
C MET A 44 -12.86 -25.65 -11.98
N GLY A 45 -12.37 -25.08 -13.08
CA GLY A 45 -13.04 -24.02 -13.81
C GLY A 45 -12.99 -22.70 -13.05
N VAL A 46 -14.13 -22.27 -12.51
CA VAL A 46 -14.25 -21.00 -11.78
C VAL A 46 -13.84 -21.22 -10.32
N THR A 47 -12.77 -20.55 -9.91
CA THR A 47 -12.23 -20.58 -8.54
C THR A 47 -12.23 -19.20 -7.90
N GLU A 48 -12.30 -19.18 -6.57
CA GLU A 48 -12.13 -17.97 -5.76
C GLU A 48 -10.65 -17.64 -5.56
N TRP A 49 -10.34 -16.34 -5.54
CA TRP A 49 -8.98 -15.82 -5.38
C TRP A 49 -8.86 -14.92 -4.16
N LYS A 50 -7.87 -15.20 -3.31
CA LYS A 50 -7.59 -14.42 -2.10
C LYS A 50 -6.27 -13.68 -2.21
N LEU A 51 -6.32 -12.35 -2.09
CA LEU A 51 -5.11 -11.54 -1.96
C LEU A 51 -4.33 -11.97 -0.71
N SER A 52 -3.13 -12.48 -0.93
CA SER A 52 -2.26 -13.03 0.10
C SER A 52 -1.15 -12.07 0.47
N GLU A 53 -0.59 -11.39 -0.52
CA GLU A 53 0.40 -10.33 -0.32
C GLU A 53 0.12 -9.18 -1.29
N LEU A 54 0.20 -7.94 -0.79
CA LEU A 54 -0.03 -6.76 -1.58
C LEU A 54 1.30 -6.22 -2.12
N SER A 55 1.41 -6.07 -3.42
CA SER A 55 2.60 -5.54 -4.07
C SER A 55 2.53 -4.02 -4.09
N TYR A 56 3.47 -3.37 -3.43
CA TYR A 56 3.58 -1.92 -3.40
C TYR A 56 4.91 -1.48 -3.98
N ASP A 57 4.89 -0.89 -5.18
CA ASP A 57 6.00 -0.06 -5.64
C ASP A 57 5.78 1.37 -5.13
N THR A 58 6.45 1.71 -4.03
CA THR A 58 6.40 3.06 -3.48
C THR A 58 7.45 3.89 -4.22
N HIS A 59 7.07 4.49 -5.36
CA HIS A 59 7.93 5.42 -6.11
C HIS A 59 8.08 6.77 -5.39
N VAL A 60 8.57 6.74 -4.16
CA VAL A 60 8.84 7.93 -3.37
C VAL A 60 10.34 7.94 -3.14
N GLU A 61 11.06 8.95 -3.64
CA GLU A 61 12.52 9.09 -3.51
C GLU A 61 13.02 9.20 -2.04
N GLY A 62 12.13 9.07 -1.05
CA GLY A 62 12.47 9.23 0.37
C GLY A 62 13.01 10.61 0.70
N ARG A 63 12.71 11.62 -0.12
CA ARG A 63 13.28 12.96 0.03
C ARG A 63 12.43 13.78 0.99
N THR A 64 13.04 14.19 2.10
CA THR A 64 12.47 15.18 3.01
C THR A 64 12.19 16.48 2.25
N ASP A 65 11.00 17.07 2.42
CA ASP A 65 10.66 18.38 1.88
C ASP A 65 11.79 19.39 2.16
N ALA A 66 12.24 20.09 1.12
CA ALA A 66 13.36 21.03 1.20
C ALA A 66 13.13 22.17 2.22
N ARG A 67 11.88 22.45 2.61
CA ARG A 67 11.52 23.42 3.67
C ARG A 67 11.77 22.87 5.08
N LEU A 68 11.74 21.54 5.25
CA LEU A 68 11.99 20.86 6.52
C LEU A 68 13.48 20.58 6.74
N ILE A 69 14.31 20.70 5.72
CA ILE A 69 15.76 20.59 5.83
C ILE A 69 16.30 21.88 6.49
N PRO A 70 16.92 21.80 7.68
CA PRO A 70 17.51 22.98 8.31
C PRO A 70 18.59 23.56 7.40
N LYS A 71 18.37 24.78 6.91
CA LYS A 71 19.39 25.51 6.15
C LYS A 71 20.40 26.08 7.16
N LYS A 72 21.69 25.87 6.91
CA LYS A 72 22.79 26.35 7.79
C LYS A 72 22.76 27.87 8.02
N ASN A 73 22.11 28.64 7.12
CA ASN A 73 21.97 30.09 7.18
C ASN A 73 20.49 30.50 7.15
N ASP A 74 19.66 29.90 8.02
CA ASP A 74 18.25 30.30 8.17
C ASP A 74 18.16 31.55 9.08
N THR A 75 18.48 32.71 8.51
CA THR A 75 18.47 34.02 9.19
C THR A 75 17.08 34.37 9.76
N ASP A 76 16.01 33.72 9.28
CA ASP A 76 14.64 33.86 9.75
C ASP A 76 14.38 33.21 11.12
N LYS A 77 15.25 32.27 11.55
CA LYS A 77 15.13 31.60 12.86
C LYS A 77 15.79 32.34 14.01
N GLU A 78 16.64 33.32 13.73
CA GLU A 78 17.36 34.08 14.77
C GLU A 78 16.46 35.06 15.54
N GLY A 79 15.28 35.40 15.00
CA GLY A 79 14.37 36.40 15.58
C GLY A 79 13.08 35.88 16.22
N LYS A 80 12.81 34.56 16.22
CA LYS A 80 11.48 34.02 16.58
C LYS A 80 11.42 33.25 17.91
N ILE A 81 12.44 33.30 18.75
CA ILE A 81 12.35 32.82 20.14
C ILE A 81 11.87 33.97 21.02
N THR A 82 10.58 34.29 20.92
CA THR A 82 9.86 35.26 21.77
C THR A 82 9.24 34.56 23.01
N HIS A 83 9.97 33.63 23.63
CA HIS A 83 9.50 32.99 24.85
C HIS A 83 10.22 33.58 26.07
N PRO A 84 9.48 34.11 27.07
CA PRO A 84 10.08 34.77 28.22
C PRO A 84 10.79 33.82 29.20
N ARG A 85 10.69 32.49 29.01
CA ARG A 85 11.27 31.50 29.91
C ARG A 85 12.52 30.86 29.32
N ARG A 86 13.55 31.68 29.07
CA ARG A 86 14.94 31.21 29.11
C ARG A 86 15.49 31.63 30.47
N GLN A 87 15.18 30.84 31.49
CA GLN A 87 15.81 31.00 32.81
C GLN A 87 17.21 30.40 32.72
N THR A 88 18.19 31.26 33.03
CA THR A 88 19.56 31.03 33.56
C THR A 88 20.14 29.63 33.47
#